data_AF-A0A1D9Q973-F1
#
_entry.id   AF-A0A1D9Q973-F1
#
_cell.length_a   1.000
_cell.length_b   1.000
_cell.length_c   1.000
_cell.angle_alpha   90.00
_cell.angle_beta   90.00
_cell.angle_gamma   90.00
#
_symmetry.space_group_name_H-M   'P 1'
#
loop_
_entity.id
_entity.type
_entity.pdbx_description
1 polymer ?
#
loop_
_entity_poly.entity_id
_entity_poly.type
_entity_poly.pdbx_seq_one_letter_code
_entity_poly.pdbx_strand_id
1 'polypeptide(L)'
;MVQRPKQALAMAYFFCQSTVDTINSAISVLFGLTYMLLDEQPFLIRYLQKEYEVPGKQLFKGINAWVALSDILKNILHDKSLKPIILIIDALDECEKNMVKLLRLIVSSLTDSSRQVACL
;
A
#
# COMPACT_ATOMS: atom_id res chain seq x y z
N MET A 1 10.01 -23.06 -4.19
CA MET A 1 9.90 -21.93 -3.23
C MET A 1 11.15 -21.09 -3.39
N VAL A 2 11.06 -19.96 -4.09
CA VAL A 2 12.19 -19.05 -4.27
C VAL A 2 12.37 -18.30 -2.95
N GLN A 3 13.41 -18.65 -2.19
CA GLN A 3 13.81 -17.85 -1.03
C GLN A 3 14.50 -16.60 -1.57
N ARG A 4 13.91 -15.42 -1.29
CA ARG A 4 14.55 -14.14 -1.62
C ARG A 4 15.78 -13.97 -0.72
N PRO A 5 16.95 -13.61 -1.28
CA PRO A 5 18.11 -13.28 -0.46
C PRO A 5 17.74 -12.12 0.47
N LYS A 6 18.25 -12.19 1.70
CA LYS A 6 17.99 -11.22 2.77
C LYS A 6 18.69 -9.90 2.43
N GLN A 7 18.10 -9.10 1.53
CA GLN A 7 18.59 -7.76 1.22
C GLN A 7 18.11 -6.77 2.30
N ALA A 8 18.96 -5.79 2.60
CA ALA A 8 18.79 -4.82 3.68
C ALA A 8 17.63 -3.82 3.48
N LEU A 9 16.90 -3.93 2.38
CA LEU A 9 15.85 -3.01 1.96
C LEU A 9 14.70 -3.81 1.32
N ALA A 10 13.51 -3.75 1.91
CA ALA A 10 12.32 -4.39 1.35
C ALA A 10 11.71 -3.52 0.24
N MET A 11 10.93 -4.11 -0.65
CA MET A 11 10.25 -3.39 -1.73
C MET A 11 8.79 -3.81 -1.83
N ALA A 12 7.90 -2.83 -1.90
CA ALA A 12 6.50 -3.04 -2.28
C ALA A 12 6.25 -2.28 -3.58
N TYR A 13 5.78 -2.98 -4.60
CA TYR A 13 5.59 -2.42 -5.94
C TYR A 13 4.16 -2.64 -6.44
N PHE A 14 3.68 -1.73 -7.28
CA PHE A 14 2.43 -1.85 -8.00
C PHE A 14 2.59 -1.32 -9.43
N PHE A 15 2.04 -2.05 -10.40
CA PHE A 15 2.05 -1.68 -11.81
C PHE A 15 0.63 -1.25 -12.22
N CYS A 16 0.45 0.02 -12.57
CA CYS A 16 -0.78 0.47 -13.20
C CYS A 16 -0.80 -0.04 -14.66
N GLN A 17 -1.93 -0.59 -15.13
CA GLN A 17 -2.03 -1.17 -16.48
C GLN A 17 -3.39 -0.88 -17.10
N SER A 18 -3.49 0.10 -17.99
CA SER A 18 -4.73 0.67 -18.56
C SER A 18 -5.74 -0.33 -19.17
N THR A 19 -5.38 -1.60 -19.35
CA THR A 19 -6.24 -2.63 -19.98
C THR A 19 -7.45 -3.08 -19.15
N VAL A 20 -7.51 -2.80 -17.84
CA VAL A 20 -8.63 -3.22 -16.98
C VAL A 20 -9.00 -2.15 -15.95
N ASP A 21 -10.03 -1.36 -16.24
CA ASP A 21 -10.49 -0.19 -15.44
C ASP A 21 -10.79 -0.52 -13.95
N THR A 22 -11.19 -1.75 -13.64
CA THR A 22 -11.45 -2.18 -12.25
C THR A 22 -10.18 -2.42 -11.44
N ILE A 23 -9.04 -2.64 -12.12
CA ILE A 23 -7.73 -2.90 -11.52
C ILE A 23 -6.92 -1.59 -11.41
N ASN A 24 -7.16 -0.59 -12.25
CA ASN A 24 -6.42 0.69 -12.25
C ASN A 24 -7.05 1.77 -11.37
N SER A 25 -7.59 1.38 -10.22
CA SER A 25 -8.13 2.34 -9.27
C SER A 25 -7.11 2.65 -8.19
N ALA A 26 -7.16 3.86 -7.64
CA ALA A 26 -6.35 4.23 -6.48
C ALA A 26 -6.55 3.27 -5.28
N ILE A 27 -7.73 2.63 -5.18
CA ILE A 27 -8.01 1.58 -4.18
C ILE A 27 -7.17 0.33 -4.46
N SER A 28 -7.05 -0.09 -5.72
CA SER A 28 -6.26 -1.25 -6.12
C SER A 28 -4.79 -1.05 -5.84
N VAL A 29 -4.25 0.16 -6.09
CA VAL A 29 -2.87 0.51 -5.73
C VAL A 29 -2.66 0.39 -4.22
N LEU A 30 -3.55 0.96 -3.41
CA LEU A 30 -3.47 0.84 -1.95
C LEU A 30 -3.50 -0.61 -1.49
N PHE A 31 -4.40 -1.41 -2.06
CA PHE A 31 -4.52 -2.82 -1.75
C PHE A 31 -3.24 -3.59 -2.08
N GLY A 32 -2.72 -3.39 -3.29
CA GLY A 32 -1.51 -4.07 -3.76
C GLY A 32 -0.29 -3.71 -2.91
N LEU A 33 -0.07 -2.42 -2.64
CA LEU A 33 1.03 -1.98 -1.78
C LEU A 33 0.88 -2.51 -0.35
N THR A 34 -0.33 -2.46 0.22
CA THR A 34 -0.61 -2.99 1.57
C THR A 34 -0.34 -4.49 1.62
N TYR A 35 -0.84 -5.25 0.64
CA TYR A 35 -0.61 -6.69 0.56
C TYR A 35 0.88 -7.03 0.50
N MET A 36 1.63 -6.35 -0.37
CA MET A 36 3.08 -6.55 -0.50
C MET A 36 3.84 -6.21 0.79
N LEU A 37 3.43 -5.14 1.49
CA LEU A 37 3.99 -4.77 2.79
C LEU A 37 3.77 -5.87 3.84
N LEU A 38 2.58 -6.46 3.87
CA LEU A 38 2.23 -7.53 4.80
C LEU A 38 2.96 -8.83 4.47
N ASP A 39 3.17 -9.13 3.18
CA ASP A 39 3.94 -10.31 2.74
C ASP A 39 5.42 -10.19 3.14
N GLU A 40 6.03 -9.01 2.94
CA GLU A 40 7.42 -8.74 3.30
C GLU A 40 7.63 -8.66 4.83
N GLN A 41 6.64 -8.16 5.57
CA GLN A 41 6.74 -7.94 7.02
C GLN A 41 5.45 -8.39 7.76
N PRO A 42 5.26 -9.71 7.96
CA PRO A 42 3.99 -10.29 8.46
C PRO A 42 3.51 -9.79 9.83
N PHE A 43 4.40 -9.29 10.69
CA PHE A 43 4.02 -8.74 12.00
C PHE A 43 3.10 -7.51 11.89
N LEU A 44 3.08 -6.86 10.74
CA LEU A 44 2.23 -5.71 10.44
C LEU A 44 0.76 -6.09 10.22
N ILE A 45 0.43 -7.38 10.07
CA ILE A 45 -0.96 -7.85 9.84
C ILE A 45 -1.92 -7.41 10.93
N ARG A 46 -1.42 -7.11 12.14
CA ARG A 46 -2.19 -6.54 13.25
C ARG A 46 -2.96 -5.27 12.87
N TYR A 47 -2.42 -4.44 11.96
CA TYR A 47 -3.08 -3.22 11.51
C TYR A 47 -4.31 -3.53 10.65
N LEU A 48 -4.18 -4.52 9.77
CA LEU A 48 -5.29 -5.03 8.96
C LEU A 48 -6.36 -5.69 9.84
N GLN A 49 -5.95 -6.54 10.78
CA GLN A 49 -6.86 -7.25 11.68
C GLN A 49 -7.71 -6.30 12.52
N LYS A 50 -7.09 -5.26 13.08
CA LYS A 50 -7.76 -4.24 13.88
C LYS A 50 -8.89 -3.55 13.09
N GLU A 51 -8.62 -3.13 11.85
CA GLU A 51 -9.63 -2.46 11.03
C GLU A 51 -10.69 -3.44 10.49
N TYR A 52 -10.35 -4.74 10.38
CA TYR A 52 -11.26 -5.79 9.89
C TYR A 52 -12.21 -6.35 10.95
N GLU A 53 -11.90 -6.19 12.24
CA GLU A 53 -12.60 -6.86 13.36
C GLU A 53 -14.12 -6.60 13.37
N VAL A 54 -14.54 -5.35 13.22
CA VAL A 54 -15.97 -4.95 13.26
C VAL A 54 -16.63 -5.03 11.88
N PRO A 55 -16.06 -4.44 10.80
CA PRO A 55 -16.76 -4.34 9.52
C PRO A 55 -16.64 -5.63 8.67
N GLY A 56 -15.67 -6.49 8.97
CA GLY A 56 -15.38 -7.69 8.21
C GLY A 56 -15.22 -7.41 6.72
N LYS A 57 -15.84 -8.24 5.87
CA LYS A 57 -15.77 -8.10 4.41
C LYS A 57 -16.33 -6.77 3.87
N GLN A 58 -17.14 -6.05 4.65
CA GLN A 58 -17.68 -4.75 4.24
C GLN A 58 -16.60 -3.66 4.26
N LEU A 59 -15.48 -3.89 4.95
CA LEU A 59 -14.35 -2.96 5.03
C LEU A 59 -13.85 -2.57 3.64
N PHE A 60 -13.86 -3.52 2.70
CA PHE A 60 -13.29 -3.37 1.37
C PHE A 60 -14.31 -3.07 0.28
N LYS A 61 -15.49 -2.55 0.65
CA LYS A 61 -16.55 -2.20 -0.31
C LYS A 61 -16.83 -0.71 -0.35
N GLY A 62 -16.98 -0.19 -1.58
CA GLY A 62 -17.43 1.17 -1.83
C GLY A 62 -16.52 2.25 -1.24
N ILE A 63 -17.13 3.34 -0.75
CA ILE A 63 -16.42 4.51 -0.21
C ILE A 63 -15.59 4.15 1.04
N ASN A 64 -16.04 3.17 1.82
CA ASN A 64 -15.37 2.73 3.04
C ASN A 64 -14.02 2.07 2.75
N ALA A 65 -13.87 1.43 1.57
CA ALA A 65 -12.64 0.77 1.16
C ALA A 65 -11.47 1.76 1.11
N TRP A 66 -11.69 2.95 0.55
CA TRP A 66 -10.65 3.97 0.48
C TRP A 66 -10.17 4.37 1.88
N VAL A 67 -11.12 4.69 2.77
CA VAL A 67 -10.79 5.19 4.12
C VAL A 67 -10.03 4.12 4.90
N ALA A 68 -10.58 2.90 4.95
CA ALA A 68 -9.97 1.79 5.66
C ALA A 68 -8.56 1.46 5.16
N LEU A 69 -8.36 1.32 3.85
CA LEU A 69 -7.05 1.03 3.28
C LEU A 69 -6.06 2.18 3.48
N SER A 70 -6.53 3.42 3.42
CA SER A 70 -5.70 4.59 3.71
C SER A 70 -5.18 4.56 5.13
N ASP A 71 -6.05 4.25 6.10
CA ASP A 71 -5.70 4.20 7.51
C ASP A 71 -4.79 3.00 7.81
N ILE A 72 -5.06 1.83 7.23
CA ILE A 72 -4.17 0.65 7.35
C ILE A 72 -2.78 0.97 6.81
N LEU A 73 -2.68 1.45 5.57
CA LEU A 73 -1.39 1.77 4.95
C LEU A 73 -0.65 2.83 5.75
N LYS A 74 -1.35 3.89 6.17
CA LYS A 74 -0.76 4.96 6.99
C LYS A 74 -0.25 4.42 8.31
N ASN A 75 -1.01 3.56 9.00
CA ASN A 75 -0.57 2.99 10.28
C ASN A 75 0.63 2.06 10.12
N ILE A 76 0.66 1.25 9.05
CA ILE A 76 1.82 0.44 8.68
C ILE A 76 3.04 1.34 8.43
N LEU A 77 2.87 2.37 7.59
CA LEU A 77 3.92 3.31 7.25
C LEU A 77 4.34 4.20 8.42
N HIS A 78 3.65 4.21 9.56
CA HIS A 78 4.10 4.91 10.77
C HIS A 78 4.65 3.97 11.85
N ASP A 79 4.59 2.65 11.64
CA ASP A 79 5.16 1.69 12.58
C ASP A 79 6.68 1.90 12.70
N LYS A 80 7.16 2.12 13.93
CA LYS A 80 8.59 2.32 14.22
C LYS A 80 9.41 1.05 14.01
N SER A 81 8.77 -0.12 14.05
CA SER A 81 9.37 -1.42 13.79
C SER A 81 9.38 -1.76 12.30
N LEU A 82 8.76 -0.94 11.44
CA LEU A 82 8.81 -1.11 9.99
C LEU A 82 10.27 -1.01 9.54
N LYS A 83 10.80 -2.10 8.97
CA LYS A 83 12.13 -2.08 8.36
C LYS A 83 12.13 -1.20 7.12
N PRO A 84 13.29 -0.63 6.75
CA PRO A 84 13.42 0.20 5.55
C PRO A 84 12.75 -0.43 4.33
N ILE A 85 11.95 0.38 3.63
CA ILE A 85 11.19 -0.06 2.47
C ILE A 85 11.14 1.02 1.40
N ILE A 86 11.20 0.58 0.15
CA ILE A 86 10.86 1.39 -1.02
C ILE A 86 9.47 1.01 -1.50
N LEU A 87 8.61 2.01 -1.68
CA LEU A 87 7.36 1.85 -2.41
C LEU A 87 7.59 2.26 -3.87
N ILE A 88 7.24 1.40 -4.81
CA ILE A 88 7.38 1.63 -6.26
C ILE A 88 5.99 1.64 -6.88
N ILE A 89 5.65 2.69 -7.61
CA ILE A 89 4.43 2.75 -8.42
C ILE A 89 4.85 3.05 -9.86
N ASP A 90 4.62 2.10 -10.75
CA ASP A 90 5.02 2.18 -12.16
C ASP A 90 3.81 2.50 -13.05
N ALA A 91 4.06 3.24 -14.13
CA ALA A 91 3.06 3.70 -15.09
C ALA A 91 1.92 4.47 -14.41
N LEU A 92 2.29 5.33 -13.45
CA LEU A 92 1.34 6.03 -12.60
C LEU A 92 0.30 6.83 -13.39
N ASP A 93 0.66 7.33 -14.58
CA ASP A 93 -0.22 8.03 -15.51
C ASP A 93 -1.35 7.16 -16.08
N GLU A 94 -1.20 5.83 -16.08
CA GLU A 94 -2.25 4.87 -16.43
C GLU A 94 -3.23 4.58 -15.28
N CYS A 95 -2.93 5.03 -14.05
CA CYS A 95 -3.87 4.93 -12.93
C CYS A 95 -4.88 6.09 -12.96
N GLU A 96 -6.10 5.80 -13.41
CA GLU A 96 -7.20 6.76 -13.47
C GLU A 96 -7.64 7.30 -12.08
N LYS A 97 -8.69 8.15 -12.08
CA LYS A 97 -9.42 8.77 -10.95
C LYS A 97 -8.83 8.58 -9.53
N ASN A 98 -8.56 9.71 -8.88
CA ASN A 98 -8.05 9.86 -7.49
C ASN A 98 -6.53 9.67 -7.30
N MET A 99 -5.73 9.65 -8.38
CA MET A 99 -4.26 9.60 -8.32
C MET A 99 -3.66 10.70 -7.41
N VAL A 100 -4.12 11.95 -7.52
CA VAL A 100 -3.65 13.06 -6.66
C VAL A 100 -3.92 12.76 -5.17
N LYS A 101 -5.05 12.12 -4.87
CA LYS A 101 -5.42 11.74 -3.51
C LYS A 101 -4.51 10.64 -2.97
N LEU A 102 -4.16 9.67 -3.81
CA LEU A 102 -3.21 8.60 -3.51
C LEU A 102 -1.81 9.13 -3.23
N LEU A 103 -1.27 9.96 -4.13
CA LEU A 103 0.06 10.53 -3.95
C LEU A 103 0.14 11.37 -2.67
N ARG A 104 -0.88 12.20 -2.41
CA ARG A 104 -0.94 12.99 -1.16
C ARG A 104 -0.94 12.09 0.08
N LEU A 105 -1.71 11.01 0.07
CA LEU A 105 -1.74 10.06 1.17
C LEU A 105 -0.36 9.41 1.39
N ILE A 106 0.28 8.95 0.32
CA ILE A 106 1.58 8.28 0.43
C ILE A 106 2.65 9.26 0.90
N VAL A 107 2.80 10.40 0.23
CA VAL A 107 3.80 11.42 0.59
C VAL A 107 3.59 11.93 2.02
N SER A 108 2.34 12.16 2.45
CA SER A 108 2.07 12.57 3.84
C SER A 108 2.32 11.48 4.89
N SER A 109 2.41 10.22 4.47
CA SER A 109 2.71 9.09 5.35
C SER A 109 4.22 8.78 5.43
N LEU A 110 5.01 9.32 4.50
CA LEU A 110 6.47 9.20 4.48
C LEU A 110 7.10 10.33 5.32
N THR A 111 6.99 10.21 6.64
CA THR A 111 7.56 11.17 7.59
C THR A 111 8.95 10.79 8.10
N ASP A 112 9.44 9.60 7.72
CA ASP A 112 10.71 9.03 8.15
C ASP A 112 11.64 8.86 6.93
N SER A 113 12.89 9.31 7.04
CA SER A 113 13.89 9.25 5.96
C SER A 113 14.25 7.83 5.54
N SER A 114 13.91 6.82 6.35
CA SER A 114 14.10 5.40 6.03
C SER A 114 13.05 4.84 5.06
N ARG A 115 12.05 5.65 4.69
CA ARG A 115 10.93 5.26 3.82
C ARG A 115 10.98 6.09 2.55
N GLN A 116 11.08 5.42 1.40
CA GLN A 116 11.25 6.09 0.12
C GLN A 116 10.13 5.68 -0.83
N VAL A 117 9.75 6.61 -1.72
CA VAL A 117 8.86 6.37 -2.85
C VAL A 117 9.61 6.62 -4.13
N ALA A 118 9.47 5.69 -5.08
CA ALA A 118 9.83 5.88 -6.47
C ALA A 118 8.56 5.77 -7.32
N CYS A 119 8.28 6.78 -8.14
CA CYS A 119 7.27 6.70 -9.19
C CYS A 119 8.02 6.60 -10.52
N LEU A 120 7.75 5.55 -11.29
CA LEU A 120 8.41 5.22 -12.55
C LEU A 120 7.45 5.47 -13.73
#